data_AF-A0A560PLW2-F1
#
_entry.id   AF-A0A560PLW2-F1
#
_cell.length_a   1.000
_cell.length_b   1.000
_cell.length_c   1.000
_cell.angle_alpha   90.00
_cell.angle_beta   90.00
_cell.angle_gamma   90.00
#
_symmetry.space_group_name_H-M   'P 1'
#
loop_
_entity.id
_entity.type
_entity.pdbx_description
1 polymer ?
#
loop_
_entity_poly.entity_id
_entity_poly.type
_entity_poly.pdbx_seq_one_letter_code
_entity_poly.pdbx_strand_id
1 'polypeptide(L)'
;MWYNGFLDLSVWQLVAVILLMTHVTIVSVTVYLHRYSAHRALELHPAVKHFFRFWLWLSTGQNTREWTAIHRKHHAKCETADDPHSPVIKGLGTVLRTGAELYQEEAKNPETLRIYGKNCPDDWIERNVYSRFTTGGVTLMAIIDLALFGVIGITVWAIQMMWIPVWAAGVINGLGHAVGYRNFECRDAATNLLPWGILIGGEELHNNHHTYPNSAKLSVRKWEFDMGWAWIQLLSLFGLAKVQRVAPIAHRVEGKRQLDMDTAMAILNNRFQIMAQYRKLVIAPLVKQELAKADASVRHQFHRAKRLLAREPSLLQDQQQVRIDAMLAQSQALKVIYEKRLALQQIWVKTSSNGHDMLEAIKLWVHEAEASGIQSLREFAEQLKTYSLRPAALA
;
A
#
# COMPACT_ATOMS: atom_id res chain seq x y z
N MET A 1 -31.63 -26.71 24.52
CA MET A 1 -31.59 -26.05 23.20
C MET A 1 -30.96 -24.67 23.27
N TRP A 2 -31.45 -23.72 24.09
CA TRP A 2 -30.88 -22.35 24.15
C TRP A 2 -29.38 -22.24 24.53
N TYR A 3 -28.85 -23.15 25.36
CA TYR A 3 -27.46 -23.07 25.80
C TYR A 3 -26.44 -23.33 24.67
N ASN A 4 -26.72 -24.28 23.77
CA ASN A 4 -25.86 -24.64 22.64
C ASN A 4 -26.28 -23.99 21.31
N GLY A 5 -27.40 -23.28 21.29
CA GLY A 5 -27.99 -22.71 20.08
C GLY A 5 -28.63 -23.77 19.18
N PHE A 6 -29.11 -23.33 18.01
CA PHE A 6 -29.79 -24.19 17.05
C PHE A 6 -28.86 -25.14 16.29
N LEU A 7 -27.57 -24.80 16.14
CA LEU A 7 -26.64 -25.58 15.32
C LEU A 7 -25.85 -26.63 16.12
N ASP A 8 -25.77 -26.48 17.46
CA ASP A 8 -25.07 -27.41 18.38
C ASP A 8 -23.69 -27.86 17.87
N LEU A 9 -22.88 -26.89 17.44
CA LEU A 9 -21.61 -27.14 16.76
C LEU A 9 -20.52 -27.63 17.73
N SER A 10 -19.67 -28.53 17.25
CA SER A 10 -18.40 -28.82 17.92
C SER A 10 -17.46 -27.60 17.92
N VAL A 11 -16.49 -27.59 18.84
CA VAL A 11 -15.49 -26.50 18.95
C VAL A 11 -14.77 -26.22 17.62
N TRP A 12 -14.39 -27.27 16.88
CA TRP A 12 -13.69 -27.10 15.61
C TRP A 12 -14.59 -26.52 14.50
N GLN A 13 -15.87 -26.90 14.48
CA GLN A 13 -16.84 -26.30 13.58
C GLN A 13 -17.07 -24.83 13.93
N LEU A 14 -17.13 -24.49 15.22
CA LEU A 14 -17.25 -23.10 15.67
C LEU A 14 -16.05 -22.25 15.25
N VAL A 15 -14.82 -22.77 15.43
CA VAL A 15 -13.59 -22.11 14.95
C VAL A 15 -13.64 -21.89 13.44
N ALA A 16 -14.06 -22.89 12.68
CA ALA A 16 -14.18 -22.77 11.23
C ALA A 16 -15.21 -21.70 10.82
N VAL A 17 -16.35 -21.64 11.50
CA VAL A 17 -17.39 -20.62 11.27
C VAL A 17 -16.87 -19.22 11.60
N ILE A 18 -16.18 -19.03 12.73
CA ILE A 18 -15.56 -17.75 13.09
C ILE A 18 -14.59 -17.31 12.00
N LEU A 19 -13.68 -18.19 11.58
CA LEU A 19 -12.70 -17.87 10.54
C LEU A 19 -13.38 -17.54 9.20
N LEU A 20 -14.46 -18.24 8.85
CA LEU A 20 -15.22 -17.96 7.63
C LEU A 20 -15.91 -16.60 7.70
N MET A 21 -16.60 -16.29 8.79
CA MET A 21 -17.32 -15.03 8.97
C MET A 21 -16.35 -13.84 8.97
N THR A 22 -15.25 -13.93 9.71
CA THR A 22 -14.24 -12.86 9.73
C THR A 22 -13.54 -12.73 8.38
N HIS A 23 -13.32 -13.83 7.64
CA HIS A 23 -12.82 -13.79 6.27
C HIS A 23 -13.76 -13.04 5.32
N VAL A 24 -15.08 -13.27 5.39
CA VAL A 24 -16.05 -12.49 4.60
C VAL A 24 -15.97 -11.01 4.97
N THR A 25 -15.81 -10.67 6.26
CA THR A 25 -15.63 -9.28 6.70
C THR A 25 -14.34 -8.67 6.13
N ILE A 26 -13.21 -9.37 6.19
CA ILE A 26 -11.94 -8.94 5.59
C ILE A 26 -12.10 -8.69 4.10
N VAL A 27 -12.70 -9.63 3.36
CA VAL A 27 -12.94 -9.51 1.91
C VAL A 27 -13.81 -8.30 1.61
N SER A 28 -14.83 -8.05 2.45
CA SER A 28 -15.69 -6.86 2.32
C SER A 28 -14.91 -5.56 2.54
N VAL A 29 -14.02 -5.51 3.54
CA VAL A 29 -13.16 -4.33 3.76
C VAL A 29 -12.19 -4.13 2.59
N THR A 30 -11.42 -5.15 2.22
CA THR A 30 -10.38 -5.03 1.17
C THR A 30 -10.95 -4.79 -0.23
N VAL A 31 -11.95 -5.56 -0.66
CA VAL A 31 -12.48 -5.46 -2.03
C VAL A 31 -13.42 -4.27 -2.16
N TYR A 32 -14.34 -4.09 -1.21
CA TYR A 32 -15.40 -3.08 -1.33
C TYR A 32 -15.03 -1.72 -0.73
N LEU A 33 -14.67 -1.65 0.56
CA LEU A 33 -14.34 -0.34 1.16
C LEU A 33 -13.03 0.22 0.61
N HIS A 34 -12.00 -0.61 0.57
CA HIS A 34 -10.65 -0.18 0.24
C HIS A 34 -10.45 0.00 -1.28
N ARG A 35 -10.48 -1.09 -2.05
CA ARG A 35 -10.11 -1.04 -3.48
C ARG A 35 -11.21 -0.41 -4.35
N TYR A 36 -12.49 -0.72 -4.10
CA TYR A 36 -13.61 -0.13 -4.84
C TYR A 36 -13.94 1.29 -4.36
N SER A 37 -14.36 1.47 -3.10
CA SER A 37 -14.91 2.74 -2.64
C SER A 37 -13.83 3.82 -2.47
N ALA A 38 -12.76 3.54 -1.74
CA ALA A 38 -11.67 4.50 -1.52
C ALA A 38 -10.88 4.80 -2.80
N HIS A 39 -10.39 3.77 -3.49
CA HIS A 39 -9.41 3.93 -4.56
C HIS A 39 -9.92 3.79 -5.99
N ARG A 40 -11.18 3.35 -6.19
CA ARG A 40 -11.79 3.16 -7.51
C ARG A 40 -10.93 2.30 -8.45
N ALA A 41 -10.29 1.29 -7.88
CA ALA A 41 -9.38 0.41 -8.60
C ALA A 41 -10.11 -0.63 -9.47
N LEU A 42 -11.38 -0.87 -9.17
CA LEU A 42 -12.28 -1.79 -9.86
C LEU A 42 -13.71 -1.26 -9.79
N GLU A 43 -14.57 -1.78 -10.66
CA GLU A 43 -16.01 -1.67 -10.59
C GLU A 43 -16.62 -3.00 -10.14
N LEU A 44 -17.68 -2.93 -9.35
CA LEU A 44 -18.39 -4.09 -8.81
C LEU A 44 -19.85 -4.09 -9.25
N HIS A 45 -20.39 -5.27 -9.55
CA HIS A 45 -21.79 -5.47 -9.86
C HIS A 45 -22.68 -4.97 -8.68
N PRO A 46 -23.83 -4.31 -8.94
CA PRO A 46 -24.67 -3.74 -7.88
C PRO A 46 -25.04 -4.72 -6.75
N ALA A 47 -25.34 -5.99 -7.10
CA ALA A 47 -25.64 -7.02 -6.11
C ALA A 47 -24.45 -7.29 -5.16
N VAL A 48 -23.23 -7.36 -5.70
CA VAL A 48 -22.01 -7.57 -4.90
C VAL A 48 -21.72 -6.36 -4.01
N LYS A 49 -21.92 -5.14 -4.52
CA LYS A 49 -21.80 -3.91 -3.71
C LYS A 49 -22.78 -3.91 -2.54
N HIS A 50 -24.04 -4.26 -2.79
CA HIS A 50 -25.03 -4.35 -1.74
C HIS A 50 -24.68 -5.44 -0.73
N PHE A 51 -24.28 -6.63 -1.18
CA PHE A 51 -23.86 -7.71 -0.30
C PHE A 51 -22.77 -7.24 0.68
N PHE A 52 -21.71 -6.62 0.18
CA PHE A 52 -20.64 -6.11 1.03
C PHE A 52 -21.09 -5.01 1.99
N ARG A 53 -21.91 -4.05 1.52
CA ARG A 53 -22.48 -3.00 2.39
C ARG A 53 -23.30 -3.59 3.54
N PHE A 54 -24.20 -4.51 3.21
CA PHE A 54 -25.04 -5.18 4.18
C PHE A 54 -24.19 -5.97 5.19
N TRP A 55 -23.23 -6.75 4.70
CA TRP A 55 -22.36 -7.57 5.55
C TRP A 55 -21.54 -6.71 6.51
N LEU A 56 -20.97 -5.59 6.03
CA LEU A 56 -20.21 -4.67 6.88
C LEU A 56 -21.10 -3.97 7.90
N TRP A 57 -22.28 -3.52 7.51
CA TRP A 57 -23.26 -2.98 8.47
C TRP A 57 -23.61 -4.00 9.56
N LEU A 58 -23.84 -5.25 9.18
CA LEU A 58 -24.18 -6.34 10.10
C LEU A 58 -22.99 -6.72 11.02
N SER A 59 -21.78 -6.84 10.49
CA SER A 59 -20.63 -7.41 11.20
C SER A 59 -19.68 -6.40 11.84
N THR A 60 -19.74 -5.12 11.45
CA THR A 60 -18.83 -4.08 11.98
C THR A 60 -19.53 -2.76 12.31
N GLY A 61 -20.74 -2.54 11.78
CA GLY A 61 -21.43 -1.24 11.88
C GLY A 61 -20.73 -0.13 11.09
N GLN A 62 -19.82 -0.45 10.17
CA GLN A 62 -19.08 0.57 9.43
C GLN A 62 -19.95 1.26 8.37
N ASN A 63 -19.89 2.58 8.34
CA ASN A 63 -20.47 3.37 7.26
C ASN A 63 -19.47 3.49 6.09
N THR A 64 -19.96 3.31 4.85
CA THR A 64 -19.09 3.36 3.66
C THR A 64 -18.44 4.74 3.48
N ARG A 65 -19.22 5.81 3.65
CA ARG A 65 -18.75 7.19 3.42
C ARG A 65 -17.72 7.61 4.45
N GLU A 66 -17.96 7.30 5.72
CA GLU A 66 -17.03 7.62 6.82
C GLU A 66 -15.69 6.92 6.59
N TRP A 67 -15.71 5.59 6.42
CA TRP A 67 -14.48 4.82 6.21
C TRP A 67 -13.72 5.31 4.98
N THR A 68 -14.43 5.53 3.86
CA THR A 68 -13.84 6.02 2.61
C THR A 68 -13.20 7.40 2.77
N ALA A 69 -13.86 8.32 3.49
CA ALA A 69 -13.36 9.67 3.72
C ALA A 69 -12.09 9.65 4.57
N ILE A 70 -12.10 8.89 5.67
CA ILE A 70 -10.98 8.77 6.60
C ILE A 70 -9.77 8.13 5.89
N HIS A 71 -9.98 7.06 5.13
CA HIS A 71 -8.90 6.39 4.39
C HIS A 71 -8.30 7.30 3.31
N ARG A 72 -9.14 8.03 2.56
CA ARG A 72 -8.67 8.99 1.56
C ARG A 72 -7.92 10.16 2.20
N LYS A 73 -8.36 10.64 3.38
CA LYS A 73 -7.64 11.67 4.15
C LYS A 73 -6.28 11.15 4.60
N HIS A 74 -6.21 9.93 5.12
CA HIS A 74 -4.95 9.26 5.47
C HIS A 74 -3.98 9.26 4.28
N HIS A 75 -4.39 8.81 3.09
CA HIS A 75 -3.52 8.86 1.91
C HIS A 75 -3.10 10.29 1.51
N ALA A 76 -4.03 11.25 1.56
CA ALA A 76 -3.75 12.63 1.18
C ALA A 76 -2.83 13.37 2.15
N LYS A 77 -2.85 12.97 3.42
CA LYS A 77 -2.16 13.64 4.54
C LYS A 77 -1.17 12.74 5.26
N CYS A 78 -0.78 11.64 4.63
CA CYS A 78 -0.03 10.56 5.24
C CYS A 78 1.22 11.07 5.96
N GLU A 79 1.39 10.67 7.22
CA GLU A 79 2.49 11.09 8.09
C GLU A 79 2.61 12.59 8.35
N THR A 80 1.51 13.33 8.23
CA THR A 80 1.41 14.71 8.70
C THR A 80 0.50 14.80 9.92
N ALA A 81 0.47 15.95 10.59
CA ALA A 81 -0.43 16.18 11.73
C ALA A 81 -1.92 16.04 11.37
N ASP A 82 -2.27 16.19 10.10
CA ASP A 82 -3.63 16.02 9.59
C ASP A 82 -3.99 14.54 9.32
N ASP A 83 -3.05 13.60 9.43
CA ASP A 83 -3.33 12.17 9.27
C ASP A 83 -4.13 11.65 10.48
N PRO A 84 -5.35 11.12 10.28
CA PRO A 84 -6.20 10.66 11.38
C PRO A 84 -5.56 9.52 12.20
N HIS A 85 -4.65 8.74 11.62
CA HIS A 85 -4.06 7.58 12.29
C HIS A 85 -2.58 7.34 11.92
N SER A 86 -1.82 8.41 11.69
CA SER A 86 -0.36 8.30 11.52
C SER A 86 0.31 7.79 12.81
N PRO A 87 1.01 6.63 12.80
CA PRO A 87 1.79 6.20 13.95
C PRO A 87 3.10 6.97 14.09
N VAL A 88 3.56 7.67 13.04
CA VAL A 88 4.73 8.57 13.13
C VAL A 88 4.40 9.78 13.99
N ILE A 89 3.19 10.35 13.84
CA ILE A 89 2.75 11.54 14.60
C ILE A 89 2.09 11.17 15.94
N LYS A 90 1.15 10.20 15.94
CA LYS A 90 0.38 9.84 17.14
C LYS A 90 1.05 8.78 18.02
N GLY A 91 2.11 8.16 17.51
CA GLY A 91 2.83 7.07 18.17
C GLY A 91 2.23 5.70 17.86
N LEU A 92 3.11 4.72 17.63
CA LEU A 92 2.72 3.36 17.26
C LEU A 92 1.81 2.68 18.30
N GLY A 93 2.11 2.85 19.60
CA GLY A 93 1.33 2.25 20.67
C GLY A 93 -0.11 2.78 20.74
N THR A 94 -0.31 4.06 20.40
CA THR A 94 -1.63 4.68 20.29
C THR A 94 -2.41 4.03 19.15
N VAL A 95 -1.88 4.03 17.93
CA VAL A 95 -2.58 3.47 16.75
C VAL A 95 -2.91 1.98 16.95
N LEU A 96 -1.99 1.20 17.52
CA LEU A 96 -2.23 -0.24 17.77
C LEU A 96 -3.38 -0.53 18.74
N ARG A 97 -3.63 0.36 19.72
CA ARG A 97 -4.60 0.13 20.79
C ARG A 97 -5.91 0.88 20.59
N THR A 98 -5.83 2.09 20.02
CA THR A 98 -6.96 3.01 19.91
C THR A 98 -7.27 3.40 18.46
N GLY A 99 -6.85 2.57 17.50
CA GLY A 99 -7.03 2.85 16.07
C GLY A 99 -8.50 3.02 15.67
N ALA A 100 -9.41 2.25 16.27
CA ALA A 100 -10.84 2.35 16.00
C ALA A 100 -11.43 3.66 16.54
N GLU A 101 -10.98 4.11 17.70
CA GLU A 101 -11.37 5.36 18.34
C GLU A 101 -10.89 6.57 17.53
N LEU A 102 -9.68 6.51 16.97
CA LEU A 102 -9.19 7.52 16.02
C LEU A 102 -10.07 7.62 14.77
N TYR A 103 -10.55 6.47 14.25
CA TYR A 103 -11.52 6.46 13.16
C TYR A 103 -12.86 7.10 13.58
N GLN A 104 -13.38 6.76 14.77
CA GLN A 104 -14.63 7.32 15.27
C GLN A 104 -14.54 8.83 15.52
N GLU A 105 -13.41 9.32 16.00
CA GLU A 105 -13.14 10.74 16.17
C GLU A 105 -13.18 11.47 14.82
N GLU A 106 -12.46 10.96 13.82
CA GLU A 106 -12.43 11.57 12.50
C GLU A 106 -13.76 11.42 11.74
N ALA A 107 -14.53 10.36 11.98
CA ALA A 107 -15.86 10.18 11.40
C ALA A 107 -16.83 11.30 11.81
N LYS A 108 -16.62 11.92 12.98
CA LYS A 108 -17.42 13.06 13.46
C LYS A 108 -17.03 14.39 12.80
N ASN A 109 -15.96 14.43 12.00
CA ASN A 109 -15.49 15.65 11.35
C ASN A 109 -16.25 15.91 10.02
N PRO A 110 -17.14 16.92 9.96
CA PRO A 110 -17.95 17.17 8.77
C PRO A 110 -17.10 17.59 7.55
N GLU A 111 -15.99 18.27 7.78
CA GLU A 111 -15.12 18.73 6.70
C GLU A 111 -14.41 17.55 6.02
N THR A 112 -13.98 16.56 6.79
CA THR A 112 -13.43 15.31 6.25
C THR A 112 -14.45 14.57 5.41
N LEU A 113 -15.68 14.41 5.90
CA LEU A 113 -16.76 13.76 5.16
C LEU A 113 -17.18 14.54 3.90
N ARG A 114 -17.03 15.86 3.90
CA ARG A 114 -17.35 16.74 2.75
C ARG A 114 -16.26 16.70 1.68
N ILE A 115 -14.99 16.79 2.06
CA ILE A 115 -13.85 16.79 1.13
C ILE A 115 -13.63 15.39 0.58
N TYR A 116 -13.47 14.40 1.46
CA TYR A 116 -12.96 13.07 1.10
C TYR A 116 -14.07 12.02 0.91
N GLY A 117 -15.28 12.24 1.43
CA GLY A 117 -16.42 11.32 1.32
C GLY A 117 -17.19 11.36 -0.01
N LYS A 118 -16.69 12.06 -1.03
CA LYS A 118 -17.39 12.23 -2.32
C LYS A 118 -17.56 10.90 -3.07
N ASN A 119 -18.66 10.78 -3.81
CA ASN A 119 -19.03 9.61 -4.64
C ASN A 119 -19.11 8.30 -3.83
N CYS A 120 -19.52 8.38 -2.57
CA CYS A 120 -19.95 7.21 -1.79
C CYS A 120 -21.47 7.01 -1.97
N PRO A 121 -22.01 5.82 -1.64
CA PRO A 121 -23.45 5.59 -1.68
C PRO A 121 -24.22 6.62 -0.85
N ASP A 122 -25.35 7.06 -1.41
CA ASP A 122 -26.35 7.89 -0.75
C ASP A 122 -27.71 7.50 -1.35
N ASP A 123 -27.99 6.20 -1.38
CA ASP A 123 -29.28 5.67 -1.79
C ASP A 123 -30.24 5.56 -0.59
N TRP A 124 -31.49 5.16 -0.85
CA TRP A 124 -32.50 5.05 0.20
C TRP A 124 -32.08 4.09 1.32
N ILE A 125 -31.45 2.96 0.98
CA ILE A 125 -31.02 1.95 1.96
C ILE A 125 -29.88 2.53 2.82
N GLU A 126 -28.93 3.22 2.21
CA GLU A 126 -27.84 3.88 2.95
C GLU A 126 -28.39 4.87 3.99
N ARG A 127 -29.34 5.73 3.59
CA ARG A 127 -29.88 6.77 4.47
C ARG A 127 -30.79 6.22 5.56
N ASN A 128 -31.67 5.27 5.22
CA ASN A 128 -32.76 4.87 6.10
C ASN A 128 -32.48 3.61 6.90
N VAL A 129 -31.49 2.81 6.49
CA VAL A 129 -31.12 1.58 7.19
C VAL A 129 -29.70 1.72 7.72
N TYR A 130 -28.69 1.76 6.85
CA TYR A 130 -27.30 1.59 7.27
C TYR A 130 -26.77 2.77 8.10
N SER A 131 -27.03 4.00 7.67
CA SER A 131 -26.56 5.21 8.36
C SER A 131 -27.46 5.61 9.53
N ARG A 132 -28.77 5.31 9.45
CA ARG A 132 -29.73 5.62 10.51
C ARG A 132 -29.61 4.66 11.70
N PHE A 133 -29.34 3.39 11.42
CA PHE A 133 -29.25 2.33 12.42
C PHE A 133 -27.88 1.66 12.39
N THR A 134 -26.80 2.44 12.52
CA THR A 134 -25.41 1.95 12.49
C THR A 134 -25.17 0.81 13.48
N THR A 135 -25.71 0.93 14.70
CA THR A 135 -25.61 -0.13 15.72
C THR A 135 -26.62 -1.27 15.53
N GLY A 136 -27.68 -1.05 14.74
CA GLY A 136 -28.71 -2.04 14.50
C GLY A 136 -28.19 -3.31 13.83
N GLY A 137 -27.20 -3.18 12.95
CA GLY A 137 -26.58 -4.33 12.28
C GLY A 137 -25.80 -5.20 13.26
N VAL A 138 -24.91 -4.61 14.05
CA VAL A 138 -24.13 -5.37 15.04
C VAL A 138 -25.00 -5.95 16.15
N THR A 139 -26.10 -5.27 16.55
CA THR A 139 -27.09 -5.84 17.47
C THR A 139 -27.82 -7.03 16.84
N LEU A 140 -28.22 -6.93 15.56
CA LEU A 140 -28.83 -8.03 14.84
C LEU A 140 -27.87 -9.22 14.73
N MET A 141 -26.58 -8.99 14.46
CA MET A 141 -25.57 -10.05 14.46
C MET A 141 -25.44 -10.73 15.82
N ALA A 142 -25.46 -9.97 16.92
CA ALA A 142 -25.42 -10.55 18.27
C ALA A 142 -26.61 -11.49 18.52
N ILE A 143 -27.81 -11.10 18.08
CA ILE A 143 -29.02 -11.93 18.20
C ILE A 143 -28.89 -13.19 17.35
N ILE A 144 -28.39 -13.07 16.11
CA ILE A 144 -28.17 -14.21 15.22
C ILE A 144 -27.16 -15.19 15.83
N ASP A 145 -26.02 -14.70 16.32
CA ASP A 145 -24.98 -15.53 16.91
C ASP A 145 -25.47 -16.24 18.19
N LEU A 146 -26.21 -15.53 19.05
CA LEU A 146 -26.85 -16.12 20.23
C LEU A 146 -27.87 -17.21 19.86
N ALA A 147 -28.67 -16.99 18.82
CA ALA A 147 -29.66 -17.96 18.37
C ALA A 147 -28.99 -19.21 17.76
N LEU A 148 -27.97 -19.03 16.93
CA LEU A 148 -27.30 -20.12 16.22
C LEU A 148 -26.35 -20.92 17.10
N PHE A 149 -25.60 -20.25 17.98
CA PHE A 149 -24.52 -20.86 18.77
C PHE A 149 -24.79 -20.87 20.28
N GLY A 150 -25.91 -20.32 20.74
CA GLY A 150 -26.24 -20.27 22.18
C GLY A 150 -25.35 -19.27 22.92
N VAL A 151 -25.01 -19.57 24.18
CA VAL A 151 -24.26 -18.62 25.03
C VAL A 151 -22.87 -18.33 24.46
N ILE A 152 -22.22 -19.32 23.82
CA ILE A 152 -20.92 -19.13 23.17
C ILE A 152 -20.99 -18.15 21.98
N GLY A 153 -22.19 -17.90 21.45
CA GLY A 153 -22.45 -16.88 20.43
C GLY A 153 -22.00 -15.49 20.84
N ILE A 154 -21.99 -15.15 22.15
CA ILE A 154 -21.44 -13.87 22.64
C ILE A 154 -19.94 -13.78 22.33
N THR A 155 -19.20 -14.87 22.50
CA THR A 155 -17.77 -14.91 22.19
C THR A 155 -17.52 -14.84 20.68
N VAL A 156 -18.32 -15.55 19.88
CA VAL A 156 -18.27 -15.46 18.40
C VAL A 156 -18.49 -14.02 17.94
N TRP A 157 -19.53 -13.38 18.46
CA TRP A 157 -19.85 -11.98 18.19
C TRP A 157 -18.71 -11.04 18.60
N ALA A 158 -18.17 -11.20 19.82
CA ALA A 158 -17.07 -10.37 20.31
C ALA A 158 -15.81 -10.48 19.43
N ILE A 159 -15.47 -11.69 18.97
CA ILE A 159 -14.35 -11.90 18.04
C ILE A 159 -14.59 -11.16 16.73
N GLN A 160 -15.80 -11.23 16.17
CA GLN A 160 -16.15 -10.50 14.94
C GLN A 160 -16.02 -8.98 15.14
N MET A 161 -16.53 -8.44 16.26
CA MET A 161 -16.45 -7.00 16.56
C MET A 161 -15.00 -6.51 16.73
N MET A 162 -14.13 -7.33 17.32
CA MET A 162 -12.72 -6.96 17.54
C MET A 162 -11.86 -7.11 16.28
N TRP A 163 -12.29 -7.91 15.29
CA TRP A 163 -11.44 -8.33 14.19
C TRP A 163 -10.88 -7.16 13.38
N ILE A 164 -11.74 -6.26 12.89
CA ILE A 164 -11.33 -5.11 12.08
C ILE A 164 -10.60 -4.03 12.92
N PRO A 165 -11.07 -3.67 14.14
CA PRO A 165 -10.31 -2.80 15.05
C PRO A 165 -8.87 -3.26 15.29
N VAL A 166 -8.67 -4.54 15.60
CA VAL A 166 -7.33 -5.07 15.91
C VAL A 166 -6.48 -5.14 14.66
N TRP A 167 -6.95 -5.82 13.61
CA TRP A 167 -6.09 -6.14 12.48
C TRP A 167 -5.96 -5.00 11.47
N ALA A 168 -7.04 -4.31 11.12
CA ALA A 168 -6.97 -3.21 10.15
C ALA A 168 -6.61 -1.89 10.85
N ALA A 169 -7.40 -1.46 11.83
CA ALA A 169 -7.21 -0.16 12.46
C ALA A 169 -5.93 -0.09 13.33
N GLY A 170 -5.59 -1.20 13.99
CA GLY A 170 -4.38 -1.33 14.79
C GLY A 170 -3.17 -1.81 13.98
N VAL A 171 -3.18 -3.06 13.52
CA VAL A 171 -2.00 -3.70 12.92
C VAL A 171 -1.60 -3.09 11.56
N ILE A 172 -2.52 -2.92 10.61
CA ILE A 172 -2.17 -2.32 9.31
C ILE A 172 -1.79 -0.85 9.45
N ASN A 173 -2.64 -0.02 10.04
CA ASN A 173 -2.35 1.41 10.14
C ASN A 173 -1.15 1.69 11.08
N GLY A 174 -0.95 0.85 12.09
CA GLY A 174 0.18 0.95 13.03
C GLY A 174 1.44 0.29 12.48
N LEU A 175 1.51 -1.04 12.51
CA LEU A 175 2.73 -1.77 12.12
C LEU A 175 3.05 -1.58 10.65
N GLY A 176 2.03 -1.50 9.78
CA GLY A 176 2.23 -1.25 8.35
C GLY A 176 2.93 0.07 8.04
N HIS A 177 2.99 1.03 8.97
CA HIS A 177 3.75 2.27 8.82
C HIS A 177 5.01 2.35 9.69
N ALA A 178 5.34 1.30 10.43
CA ALA A 178 6.45 1.30 11.38
C ALA A 178 7.50 0.22 11.11
N VAL A 179 7.08 -0.97 10.68
CA VAL A 179 7.94 -2.15 10.64
C VAL A 179 7.57 -3.03 9.45
N GLY A 180 8.57 -3.41 8.67
CA GLY A 180 8.40 -4.34 7.57
C GLY A 180 9.47 -4.17 6.50
N TYR A 181 9.23 -4.79 5.36
CA TYR A 181 10.06 -4.61 4.17
C TYR A 181 9.42 -3.59 3.23
N ARG A 182 10.20 -3.06 2.28
CA ARG A 182 9.70 -2.14 1.26
C ARG A 182 10.17 -2.61 -0.11
N ASN A 183 9.24 -2.70 -1.05
CA ASN A 183 9.56 -2.87 -2.45
C ASN A 183 9.93 -1.54 -3.10
N PHE A 184 9.34 -0.44 -2.61
CA PHE A 184 9.47 0.90 -3.16
C PHE A 184 9.78 1.92 -2.07
N GLU A 185 10.60 2.90 -2.43
CA GLU A 185 10.80 4.10 -1.63
C GLU A 185 9.80 5.16 -2.10
N CYS A 186 8.88 5.53 -1.21
CA CYS A 186 7.87 6.57 -1.39
C CYS A 186 7.93 7.50 -0.18
N ARG A 187 7.22 8.62 -0.24
CA ARG A 187 7.32 9.69 0.77
C ARG A 187 6.74 9.33 2.14
N ASP A 188 5.90 8.31 2.21
CA ASP A 188 5.31 7.81 3.44
C ASP A 188 6.13 6.70 4.12
N ALA A 189 5.84 6.45 5.39
CA ALA A 189 6.52 5.44 6.19
C ALA A 189 6.05 4.00 5.90
N ALA A 190 5.07 3.79 5.02
CA ALA A 190 4.44 2.50 4.76
C ALA A 190 5.43 1.37 4.41
N THR A 191 5.16 0.17 4.90
CA THR A 191 5.96 -1.05 4.83
C THR A 191 5.04 -2.25 4.59
N ASN A 192 5.53 -3.24 3.86
CA ASN A 192 4.87 -4.53 3.76
C ASN A 192 5.21 -5.36 5.01
N LEU A 193 4.20 -5.90 5.67
CA LEU A 193 4.35 -6.67 6.91
C LEU A 193 4.74 -8.11 6.62
N LEU A 194 3.82 -8.86 6.01
CA LEU A 194 3.98 -10.27 5.68
C LEU A 194 3.61 -10.49 4.21
N PRO A 195 4.37 -11.31 3.46
CA PRO A 195 4.09 -11.52 2.04
C PRO A 195 2.87 -12.44 1.77
N TRP A 196 2.19 -12.95 2.80
CA TRP A 196 1.23 -14.04 2.66
C TRP A 196 -0.18 -13.52 2.36
N GLY A 197 -0.54 -12.32 2.82
CA GLY A 197 -1.77 -11.66 2.37
C GLY A 197 -3.09 -12.39 2.68
N ILE A 198 -3.11 -13.32 3.64
CA ILE A 198 -4.26 -14.19 3.92
C ILE A 198 -5.16 -13.59 5.00
N LEU A 199 -4.58 -13.26 6.16
CA LEU A 199 -5.33 -12.92 7.37
C LEU A 199 -6.07 -11.59 7.26
N ILE A 200 -5.61 -10.68 6.41
CA ILE A 200 -6.30 -9.42 6.15
C ILE A 200 -6.34 -9.09 4.66
N GLY A 201 -6.49 -10.11 3.82
CA GLY A 201 -6.93 -9.87 2.45
C GLY A 201 -5.89 -9.26 1.52
N GLY A 202 -4.61 -9.22 1.91
CA GLY A 202 -3.53 -8.59 1.15
C GLY A 202 -3.21 -7.17 1.60
N GLU A 203 -3.95 -6.62 2.57
CA GLU A 203 -3.68 -5.30 3.17
C GLU A 203 -2.31 -5.25 3.87
N GLU A 204 -1.71 -6.41 4.18
CA GLU A 204 -0.34 -6.54 4.68
C GLU A 204 0.71 -5.98 3.70
N LEU A 205 0.36 -5.87 2.41
CA LEU A 205 1.23 -5.36 1.33
C LEU A 205 1.14 -3.83 1.23
N HIS A 206 1.24 -3.17 2.38
CA HIS A 206 0.90 -1.77 2.57
C HIS A 206 1.84 -0.79 1.87
N ASN A 207 3.15 -1.10 1.77
CA ASN A 207 4.07 -0.28 0.97
C ASN A 207 3.74 -0.32 -0.52
N ASN A 208 3.35 -1.48 -1.05
CA ASN A 208 2.95 -1.59 -2.45
C ASN A 208 1.69 -0.77 -2.71
N HIS A 209 0.71 -0.89 -1.80
CA HIS A 209 -0.53 -0.14 -1.82
C HIS A 209 -0.29 1.37 -1.80
N HIS A 210 0.46 1.88 -0.83
CA HIS A 210 0.81 3.30 -0.71
C HIS A 210 1.57 3.85 -1.93
N THR A 211 2.35 3.00 -2.59
CA THR A 211 3.07 3.37 -3.81
C THR A 211 2.12 3.49 -5.02
N TYR A 212 1.14 2.58 -5.12
CA TYR A 212 0.19 2.50 -6.23
C TYR A 212 -1.25 2.39 -5.72
N PRO A 213 -1.81 3.44 -5.09
CA PRO A 213 -3.07 3.35 -4.36
C PRO A 213 -4.26 2.97 -5.24
N ASN A 214 -4.22 3.37 -6.51
CA ASN A 214 -5.28 3.06 -7.47
C ASN A 214 -5.17 1.64 -8.07
N SER A 215 -4.20 0.81 -7.67
CA SER A 215 -4.04 -0.55 -8.19
C SER A 215 -5.01 -1.51 -7.50
N ALA A 216 -5.75 -2.30 -8.29
CA ALA A 216 -6.63 -3.33 -7.73
C ALA A 216 -5.85 -4.54 -7.16
N LYS A 217 -4.57 -4.65 -7.52
CA LYS A 217 -3.65 -5.68 -7.06
C LYS A 217 -2.58 -5.05 -6.17
N LEU A 218 -2.48 -5.51 -4.93
CA LEU A 218 -1.50 -5.03 -3.95
C LEU A 218 -0.19 -5.83 -4.01
N SER A 219 -0.22 -7.07 -4.49
CA SER A 219 0.99 -7.86 -4.72
C SER A 219 1.77 -7.42 -5.96
N VAL A 220 3.09 -7.31 -5.79
CA VAL A 220 4.03 -6.90 -6.85
C VAL A 220 5.09 -7.96 -7.09
N ARG A 221 5.55 -8.64 -6.03
CA ARG A 221 6.54 -9.73 -6.14
C ARG A 221 5.85 -11.06 -6.35
N LYS A 222 6.55 -12.01 -6.99
CA LYS A 222 6.01 -13.36 -7.25
C LYS A 222 5.73 -14.17 -5.98
N TRP A 223 6.46 -13.88 -4.90
CA TRP A 223 6.30 -14.51 -3.60
C TRP A 223 5.31 -13.75 -2.68
N GLU A 224 4.70 -12.67 -3.17
CA GLU A 224 3.63 -11.98 -2.46
C GLU A 224 2.29 -12.54 -2.90
N PHE A 225 1.50 -13.01 -1.96
CA PHE A 225 0.12 -13.42 -2.18
C PHE A 225 -0.82 -12.30 -1.74
N ASP A 226 -1.89 -12.12 -2.51
CA ASP A 226 -2.91 -11.09 -2.31
C ASP A 226 -4.27 -11.77 -2.43
N MET A 227 -4.88 -12.09 -1.29
CA MET A 227 -6.17 -12.77 -1.24
C MET A 227 -7.29 -11.90 -1.82
N GLY A 228 -7.27 -10.58 -1.59
CA GLY A 228 -8.23 -9.66 -2.20
C GLY A 228 -8.15 -9.68 -3.73
N TRP A 229 -6.95 -9.78 -4.30
CA TRP A 229 -6.79 -9.96 -5.75
C TRP A 229 -7.36 -11.29 -6.25
N ALA A 230 -7.15 -12.39 -5.51
CA ALA A 230 -7.75 -13.68 -5.85
C ALA A 230 -9.28 -13.60 -5.91
N TRP A 231 -9.93 -12.94 -4.94
CA TRP A 231 -11.37 -12.69 -4.95
C TRP A 231 -11.82 -11.79 -6.10
N ILE A 232 -11.07 -10.73 -6.41
CA ILE A 232 -11.38 -9.85 -7.55
C ILE A 232 -11.31 -10.63 -8.86
N GLN A 233 -10.32 -11.50 -9.04
CA GLN A 233 -10.22 -12.36 -10.21
C GLN A 233 -11.38 -13.35 -10.30
N LEU A 234 -11.77 -13.97 -9.18
CA LEU A 234 -12.92 -14.87 -9.13
C LEU A 234 -14.22 -14.13 -9.49
N LEU A 235 -14.47 -12.95 -8.92
CA LEU A 235 -15.63 -12.13 -9.26
C LEU A 235 -15.61 -11.68 -10.72
N SER A 236 -14.42 -11.35 -11.26
CA SER A 236 -14.26 -10.97 -12.66
C SER A 236 -14.58 -12.13 -13.61
N LEU A 237 -14.20 -13.35 -13.24
CA LEU A 237 -14.52 -14.57 -14.00
C LEU A 237 -16.03 -14.75 -14.18
N PHE A 238 -16.83 -14.39 -13.17
CA PHE A 238 -18.29 -14.44 -13.22
C PHE A 238 -18.93 -13.14 -13.74
N GLY A 239 -18.15 -12.18 -14.25
CA GLY A 239 -18.68 -10.88 -14.74
C GLY A 239 -19.21 -9.97 -13.63
N LEU A 240 -18.89 -10.26 -12.37
CA LEU A 240 -19.35 -9.51 -11.19
C LEU A 240 -18.39 -8.38 -10.77
N ALA A 241 -17.20 -8.34 -11.36
CA ALA A 241 -16.21 -7.28 -11.17
C ALA A 241 -15.50 -6.94 -12.48
N LYS A 242 -15.07 -5.68 -12.60
CA LYS A 242 -14.21 -5.21 -13.71
C LYS A 242 -13.05 -4.41 -13.15
N VAL A 243 -11.83 -4.94 -13.29
CA VAL A 243 -10.61 -4.23 -12.89
C VAL A 243 -10.43 -2.99 -13.77
N GLN A 244 -10.27 -1.82 -13.14
CA GLN A 244 -10.06 -0.56 -13.84
C GLN A 244 -8.58 -0.23 -13.97
N ARG A 245 -7.81 -0.51 -12.92
CA ARG A 245 -6.41 -0.10 -12.82
C ARG A 245 -5.57 -1.15 -12.10
N VAL A 246 -4.36 -1.34 -12.61
CA VAL A 246 -3.28 -2.08 -11.96
C VAL A 246 -2.02 -1.22 -12.00
N ALA A 247 -1.06 -1.51 -11.13
CA ALA A 247 0.24 -0.85 -11.16
C ALA A 247 0.83 -0.93 -12.59
N PRO A 248 1.38 0.18 -13.12
CA PRO A 248 1.91 0.22 -14.47
C PRO A 248 3.04 -0.79 -14.64
N ILE A 249 3.09 -1.39 -15.83
CA ILE A 249 4.17 -2.30 -16.24
C ILE A 249 4.96 -1.58 -17.32
N ALA A 250 6.18 -1.19 -17.00
CA ALA A 250 7.15 -0.76 -18.00
C ALA A 250 7.64 -1.99 -18.78
N HIS A 251 7.58 -1.89 -20.11
CA HIS A 251 8.20 -2.86 -20.99
C HIS A 251 9.63 -2.42 -21.32
N ARG A 252 10.48 -3.39 -21.61
CA ARG A 252 11.79 -3.14 -22.21
C ARG A 252 11.77 -3.67 -23.62
N VAL A 253 12.21 -2.85 -24.56
CA VAL A 253 12.33 -3.20 -25.97
C VAL A 253 13.79 -3.43 -26.26
N GLU A 254 14.13 -4.67 -26.63
CA GLU A 254 15.48 -5.03 -27.02
C GLU A 254 15.91 -4.25 -28.27
N GLY A 255 17.14 -3.73 -28.27
CA GLY A 255 17.65 -2.90 -29.36
C GLY A 255 17.21 -1.42 -29.34
N LYS A 256 16.23 -1.01 -28.53
CA LYS A 256 15.88 0.41 -28.36
C LYS A 256 17.01 1.13 -27.63
N ARG A 257 17.66 2.09 -28.31
CA ARG A 257 18.81 2.87 -27.79
C ARG A 257 18.57 4.37 -27.72
N GLN A 258 17.41 4.86 -28.15
CA GLN A 258 17.12 6.28 -28.18
C GLN A 258 16.14 6.65 -27.07
N LEU A 259 16.42 7.78 -26.41
CA LEU A 259 15.48 8.43 -25.51
C LEU A 259 14.50 9.25 -26.33
N ASP A 260 13.27 8.78 -26.41
CA ASP A 260 12.15 9.46 -27.06
C ASP A 260 11.03 9.75 -26.04
N MET A 261 9.96 10.38 -26.51
CA MET A 261 8.80 10.70 -25.68
C MET A 261 8.14 9.46 -25.07
N ASP A 262 8.14 8.33 -25.78
CA ASP A 262 7.63 7.06 -25.26
C ASP A 262 8.48 6.56 -24.08
N THR A 263 9.81 6.64 -24.19
CA THR A 263 10.73 6.29 -23.08
C THR A 263 10.51 7.21 -21.88
N ALA A 264 10.40 8.52 -22.09
CA ALA A 264 10.19 9.48 -20.99
C ALA A 264 8.88 9.18 -20.24
N MET A 265 7.78 8.92 -20.95
CA MET A 265 6.50 8.59 -20.35
C MET A 265 6.51 7.21 -19.66
N ALA A 266 7.20 6.22 -20.26
CA ALA A 266 7.39 4.92 -19.64
C ALA A 266 8.16 5.02 -18.31
N ILE A 267 9.21 5.84 -18.29
CA ILE A 267 10.00 6.14 -17.10
C ILE A 267 9.14 6.85 -16.04
N LEU A 268 8.37 7.86 -16.43
CA LEU A 268 7.49 8.60 -15.51
C LEU A 268 6.49 7.69 -14.81
N ASN A 269 5.79 6.88 -15.60
CA ASN A 269 4.75 5.98 -15.11
C ASN A 269 5.33 4.90 -14.20
N ASN A 270 6.60 4.52 -14.40
CA ASN A 270 7.27 3.45 -13.65
C ASN A 270 8.37 3.94 -12.70
N ARG A 271 8.35 5.22 -12.32
CA ARG A 271 9.40 5.87 -11.52
C ARG A 271 9.80 5.09 -10.24
N PHE A 272 8.83 4.54 -9.51
CA PHE A 272 9.11 3.78 -8.29
C PHE A 272 9.85 2.48 -8.58
N GLN A 273 9.45 1.77 -9.64
CA GLN A 273 10.13 0.56 -10.09
C GLN A 273 11.55 0.87 -10.60
N ILE A 274 11.73 2.00 -11.29
CA ILE A 274 13.05 2.47 -11.73
C ILE A 274 13.96 2.75 -10.54
N MET A 275 13.44 3.35 -9.47
CA MET A 275 14.22 3.57 -8.25
C MET A 275 14.54 2.31 -7.47
N ALA A 276 13.59 1.37 -7.42
CA ALA A 276 13.85 0.04 -6.88
C ALA A 276 14.97 -0.65 -7.67
N GLN A 277 15.01 -0.48 -8.99
CA GLN A 277 16.10 -0.98 -9.82
C GLN A 277 17.40 -0.21 -9.64
N TYR A 278 17.39 1.11 -9.51
CA TYR A 278 18.59 1.91 -9.21
C TYR A 278 19.27 1.41 -7.93
N ARG A 279 18.48 1.15 -6.88
CA ARG A 279 18.98 0.54 -5.64
C ARG A 279 19.63 -0.82 -5.89
N LYS A 280 19.01 -1.67 -6.71
CA LYS A 280 19.49 -3.04 -6.97
C LYS A 280 20.71 -3.09 -7.90
N LEU A 281 20.73 -2.26 -8.94
CA LEU A 281 21.68 -2.32 -10.05
C LEU A 281 22.85 -1.33 -9.87
N VAL A 282 22.64 -0.21 -9.19
CA VAL A 282 23.68 0.82 -9.01
C VAL A 282 24.19 0.84 -7.57
N ILE A 283 23.32 1.08 -6.59
CA ILE A 283 23.73 1.24 -5.18
C ILE A 283 24.27 -0.06 -4.60
N ALA A 284 23.52 -1.17 -4.73
CA ALA A 284 23.88 -2.41 -4.06
C ALA A 284 25.23 -3.01 -4.52
N PRO A 285 25.58 -3.02 -5.83
CA PRO A 285 26.89 -3.48 -6.30
C PRO A 285 28.02 -2.55 -5.86
N LEU A 286 27.84 -1.22 -5.97
CA LEU A 286 28.89 -0.28 -5.59
C LEU A 286 29.19 -0.33 -4.09
N VAL A 287 28.14 -0.37 -3.24
CA VAL A 287 28.33 -0.58 -1.80
C VAL A 287 29.05 -1.89 -1.50
N LYS A 288 28.79 -2.96 -2.26
CA LYS A 288 29.51 -4.24 -2.09
C LYS A 288 30.99 -4.10 -2.46
N GLN A 289 31.30 -3.39 -3.55
CA GLN A 289 32.69 -3.15 -3.99
C GLN A 289 33.44 -2.30 -2.97
N GLU A 290 32.85 -1.21 -2.49
CA GLU A 290 33.49 -0.30 -1.52
C GLU A 290 33.67 -0.99 -0.16
N LEU A 291 32.68 -1.78 0.29
CA LEU A 291 32.81 -2.61 1.50
C LEU A 291 33.94 -3.65 1.40
N ALA A 292 34.24 -4.14 0.20
CA ALA A 292 35.35 -5.08 -0.01
C ALA A 292 36.72 -4.41 0.07
N LYS A 293 36.80 -3.11 -0.24
CA LYS A 293 38.03 -2.30 -0.14
C LYS A 293 38.20 -1.64 1.23
N ALA A 294 37.13 -1.51 2.00
CA ALA A 294 37.10 -0.79 3.26
C ALA A 294 37.90 -1.50 4.37
N ASP A 295 38.77 -0.76 5.05
CA ASP A 295 39.50 -1.20 6.23
C ASP A 295 38.57 -1.51 7.41
N ALA A 296 39.05 -2.34 8.34
CA ALA A 296 38.29 -2.75 9.52
C ALA A 296 37.79 -1.57 10.37
N SER A 297 38.55 -0.47 10.41
CA SER A 297 38.21 0.75 11.16
C SER A 297 36.96 1.45 10.63
N VAL A 298 36.69 1.41 9.31
CA VAL A 298 35.59 2.13 8.66
C VAL A 298 34.45 1.22 8.19
N ARG A 299 34.66 -0.11 8.20
CA ARG A 299 33.66 -1.10 7.77
C ARG A 299 32.30 -0.96 8.47
N HIS A 300 32.29 -0.55 9.74
CA HIS A 300 31.07 -0.31 10.51
C HIS A 300 30.19 0.80 9.92
N GLN A 301 30.78 1.80 9.24
CA GLN A 301 30.05 2.91 8.62
C GLN A 301 29.17 2.44 7.46
N PHE A 302 29.58 1.36 6.78
CA PHE A 302 28.84 0.76 5.66
C PHE A 302 27.68 -0.14 6.10
N HIS A 303 27.50 -0.34 7.42
CA HIS A 303 26.40 -1.14 7.93
C HIS A 303 25.05 -0.52 7.52
N ARG A 304 24.22 -1.31 6.82
CA ARG A 304 22.94 -0.86 6.21
C ARG A 304 23.08 0.27 5.17
N ALA A 305 24.28 0.54 4.63
CA ALA A 305 24.51 1.57 3.61
C ALA A 305 23.53 1.49 2.43
N LYS A 306 23.27 0.28 1.91
CA LYS A 306 22.31 0.06 0.81
C LYS A 306 20.90 0.58 1.12
N ARG A 307 20.47 0.49 2.38
CA ARG A 307 19.16 0.98 2.83
C ARG A 307 19.18 2.49 3.00
N LEU A 308 20.21 3.02 3.67
CA LEU A 308 20.35 4.45 3.92
C LEU A 308 20.46 5.26 2.63
N LEU A 309 21.34 4.85 1.70
CA LEU A 309 21.57 5.55 0.44
C LEU A 309 20.37 5.51 -0.52
N ALA A 310 19.47 4.55 -0.35
CA ALA A 310 18.27 4.44 -1.16
C ALA A 310 17.05 5.13 -0.53
N ARG A 311 17.09 5.41 0.77
CA ARG A 311 15.95 5.89 1.55
C ARG A 311 15.47 7.24 1.02
N GLU A 312 14.16 7.45 1.09
CA GLU A 312 13.57 8.75 0.83
C GLU A 312 14.11 9.80 1.82
N PRO A 313 14.63 10.94 1.36
CA PRO A 313 15.21 11.95 2.25
C PRO A 313 14.24 12.46 3.33
N SER A 314 12.96 12.59 3.03
CA SER A 314 11.94 13.03 4.01
C SER A 314 11.72 12.03 5.15
N LEU A 315 12.23 10.80 5.04
CA LEU A 315 12.12 9.75 6.04
C LEU A 315 13.44 9.49 6.78
N LEU A 316 14.48 10.27 6.50
CA LEU A 316 15.77 10.16 7.17
C LEU A 316 15.74 10.97 8.47
N GLN A 317 16.24 10.35 9.54
CA GLN A 317 16.53 11.04 10.80
C GLN A 317 17.91 11.70 10.74
N ASP A 318 18.15 12.75 11.52
CA ASP A 318 19.43 13.48 11.52
C ASP A 318 20.66 12.58 11.71
N GLN A 319 20.59 11.62 12.63
CA GLN A 319 21.67 10.64 12.84
C GLN A 319 21.93 9.76 11.60
N GLN A 320 20.90 9.47 10.82
CA GLN A 320 21.04 8.71 9.58
C GLN A 320 21.66 9.58 8.48
N GLN A 321 21.31 10.87 8.43
CA GLN A 321 21.91 11.83 7.51
C GLN A 321 23.41 11.99 7.78
N VAL A 322 23.81 12.17 9.04
CA VAL A 322 25.24 12.23 9.43
C VAL A 322 26.00 10.99 9.00
N ARG A 323 25.39 9.79 9.13
CA ARG A 323 26.00 8.54 8.66
C ARG A 323 26.12 8.47 7.14
N ILE A 324 25.14 8.99 6.41
CA ILE A 324 25.22 9.10 4.95
C ILE A 324 26.40 9.99 4.59
N ASP A 325 26.47 11.19 5.14
CA ASP A 325 27.52 12.16 4.83
C ASP A 325 28.92 11.60 5.11
N ALA A 326 29.08 10.90 6.25
CA ALA A 326 30.33 10.19 6.58
C ALA A 326 30.70 9.12 5.54
N MET A 327 29.73 8.31 5.06
CA MET A 327 29.99 7.32 4.01
C MET A 327 30.35 7.97 2.66
N LEU A 328 29.69 9.09 2.31
CA LEU A 328 29.94 9.78 1.05
C LEU A 328 31.30 10.47 1.05
N ALA A 329 31.79 10.93 2.20
CA ALA A 329 33.13 11.50 2.35
C ALA A 329 34.25 10.47 2.09
N GLN A 330 33.97 9.18 2.31
CA GLN A 330 34.94 8.09 2.13
C GLN A 330 35.03 7.59 0.69
N SER A 331 34.01 7.82 -0.15
CA SER A 331 33.95 7.28 -1.50
C SER A 331 33.30 8.27 -2.47
N GLN A 332 34.13 8.84 -3.34
CA GLN A 332 33.65 9.72 -4.41
C GLN A 332 32.65 9.01 -5.32
N ALA A 333 32.82 7.69 -5.55
CA ALA A 333 31.89 6.92 -6.35
C ALA A 333 30.51 6.80 -5.67
N LEU A 334 30.46 6.57 -4.34
CA LEU A 334 29.20 6.58 -3.59
C LEU A 334 28.53 7.94 -3.62
N LYS A 335 29.30 9.03 -3.48
CA LYS A 335 28.81 10.40 -3.56
C LYS A 335 28.13 10.67 -4.91
N VAL A 336 28.78 10.33 -6.01
CA VAL A 336 28.23 10.51 -7.36
C VAL A 336 26.92 9.74 -7.53
N ILE A 337 26.86 8.46 -7.15
CA ILE A 337 25.61 7.70 -7.33
C ILE A 337 24.48 8.19 -6.40
N TYR A 338 24.81 8.73 -5.23
CA TYR A 338 23.82 9.29 -4.33
C TYR A 338 23.25 10.61 -4.89
N GLU A 339 24.11 11.49 -5.38
CA GLU A 339 23.72 12.72 -6.06
C GLU A 339 22.89 12.44 -7.33
N LYS A 340 23.29 11.46 -8.14
CA LYS A 340 22.53 11.06 -9.34
C LYS A 340 21.18 10.46 -9.01
N ARG A 341 21.06 9.70 -7.91
CA ARG A 341 19.77 9.22 -7.40
C ARG A 341 18.84 10.39 -7.06
N LEU A 342 19.35 11.37 -6.31
CA LEU A 342 18.58 12.56 -5.91
C LEU A 342 18.19 13.40 -7.13
N ALA A 343 19.11 13.59 -8.09
CA ALA A 343 18.84 14.29 -9.33
C ALA A 343 17.72 13.60 -10.14
N LEU A 344 17.79 12.27 -10.29
CA LEU A 344 16.75 11.51 -10.99
C LEU A 344 15.38 11.68 -10.33
N GLN A 345 15.35 11.72 -9.01
CA GLN A 345 14.13 11.96 -8.25
C GLN A 345 13.56 13.37 -8.43
N GLN A 346 14.43 14.38 -8.49
CA GLN A 346 14.01 15.76 -8.73
C GLN A 346 13.38 15.94 -10.12
N ILE A 347 13.83 15.17 -11.13
CA ILE A 347 13.24 15.20 -12.47
C ILE A 347 11.74 14.94 -12.38
N TRP A 348 11.29 13.91 -11.66
CA TRP A 348 9.86 13.58 -11.60
C TRP A 348 9.03 14.64 -10.88
N VAL A 349 9.61 15.34 -9.91
CA VAL A 349 8.90 16.40 -9.18
C VAL A 349 8.72 17.63 -10.07
N LYS A 350 9.78 18.02 -10.80
CA LYS A 350 9.81 19.26 -11.59
C LYS A 350 9.12 19.15 -12.95
N THR A 351 9.08 17.97 -13.55
CA THR A 351 8.67 17.79 -14.96
C THR A 351 7.37 16.99 -15.13
N SER A 352 6.66 16.69 -14.03
CA SER A 352 5.43 15.88 -14.07
C SER A 352 4.29 16.47 -14.93
N SER A 353 4.36 17.77 -15.27
CA SER A 353 3.39 18.48 -16.12
C SER A 353 3.86 18.77 -17.54
N ASN A 354 5.13 18.55 -17.88
CA ASN A 354 5.68 18.83 -19.23
C ASN A 354 6.60 17.70 -19.71
N GLY A 355 6.10 16.89 -20.65
CA GLY A 355 6.83 15.75 -21.19
C GLY A 355 8.11 16.12 -21.97
N HIS A 356 8.17 17.31 -22.57
CA HIS A 356 9.37 17.73 -23.31
C HIS A 356 10.51 18.08 -22.34
N ASP A 357 10.24 18.87 -21.31
CA ASP A 357 11.20 19.18 -20.24
C ASP A 357 11.69 17.91 -19.54
N MET A 358 10.79 16.94 -19.35
CA MET A 358 11.13 15.64 -18.80
C MET A 358 12.11 14.88 -19.68
N LEU A 359 11.87 14.82 -20.99
CA LEU A 359 12.74 14.12 -21.93
C LEU A 359 14.14 14.73 -21.93
N GLU A 360 14.25 16.05 -22.01
CA GLU A 360 15.54 16.75 -22.01
C GLU A 360 16.28 16.56 -20.67
N ALA A 361 15.57 16.63 -19.55
CA ALA A 361 16.15 16.36 -18.23
C ALA A 361 16.68 14.92 -18.10
N ILE A 362 15.95 13.92 -18.64
CA ILE A 362 16.41 12.52 -18.64
C ILE A 362 17.61 12.35 -19.56
N LYS A 363 17.63 12.98 -20.74
CA LYS A 363 18.79 12.95 -21.64
C LYS A 363 20.04 13.50 -20.97
N LEU A 364 19.92 14.65 -20.32
CA LEU A 364 21.02 15.26 -19.56
C LEU A 364 21.49 14.31 -18.44
N TRP A 365 20.57 13.76 -17.66
CA TRP A 365 20.91 12.82 -16.59
C TRP A 365 21.64 11.57 -17.11
N VAL A 366 21.19 11.01 -18.23
CA VAL A 366 21.80 9.83 -18.88
C VAL A 366 23.20 10.16 -19.38
N HIS A 367 23.39 11.30 -20.03
CA HIS A 367 24.70 11.76 -20.49
C HIS A 367 25.69 11.91 -19.33
N GLU A 368 25.28 12.56 -18.24
CA GLU A 368 26.13 12.71 -17.05
C GLU A 368 26.40 11.38 -16.34
N ALA A 369 25.43 10.45 -16.35
CA ALA A 369 25.58 9.11 -15.80
C ALA A 369 26.62 8.29 -16.59
N GLU A 370 26.61 8.39 -17.92
CA GLU A 370 27.58 7.75 -18.81
C GLU A 370 28.99 8.32 -18.66
N ALA A 371 29.10 9.65 -18.49
CA ALA A 371 30.36 10.35 -18.29
C ALA A 371 30.97 10.15 -16.88
N SER A 372 30.23 9.56 -15.94
CA SER A 372 30.64 9.43 -14.53
C SER A 372 31.84 8.49 -14.30
N GLY A 373 32.17 7.63 -15.27
CA GLY A 373 33.16 6.57 -15.10
C GLY A 373 32.71 5.38 -14.22
N ILE A 374 31.48 5.40 -13.70
CA ILE A 374 30.95 4.32 -12.85
C ILE A 374 30.19 3.32 -13.71
N GLN A 375 30.72 2.10 -13.85
CA GLN A 375 30.17 1.07 -14.74
C GLN A 375 28.69 0.76 -14.45
N SER A 376 28.31 0.53 -13.20
CA SER A 376 26.93 0.17 -12.84
C SER A 376 25.93 1.28 -13.16
N LEU A 377 26.37 2.55 -13.03
CA LEU A 377 25.55 3.72 -13.36
C LEU A 377 25.39 3.86 -14.88
N ARG A 378 26.47 3.63 -15.65
CA ARG A 378 26.44 3.59 -17.12
C ARG A 378 25.51 2.50 -17.65
N GLU A 379 25.63 1.27 -17.13
CA GLU A 379 24.76 0.15 -17.50
C GLU A 379 23.29 0.44 -17.18
N PHE A 380 23.01 1.07 -16.04
CA PHE A 380 21.66 1.51 -15.70
C PHE A 380 21.15 2.59 -16.66
N ALA A 381 21.99 3.54 -17.06
CA ALA A 381 21.63 4.59 -18.02
C ALA A 381 21.28 4.00 -19.40
N GLU A 382 22.06 3.04 -19.91
CA GLU A 382 21.73 2.30 -21.13
C GLU A 382 20.40 1.56 -21.00
N GLN A 383 20.18 0.93 -19.84
CA GLN A 383 18.93 0.24 -19.57
C GLN A 383 17.71 1.19 -19.59
N LEU A 384 17.84 2.45 -19.12
CA LEU A 384 16.77 3.44 -19.19
C LEU A 384 16.30 3.71 -20.63
N LYS A 385 17.22 3.69 -21.60
CA LYS A 385 16.91 3.93 -23.01
C LYS A 385 15.97 2.86 -23.62
N THR A 386 15.96 1.68 -23.03
CA THR A 386 15.16 0.53 -23.51
C THR A 386 13.69 0.57 -23.09
N TYR A 387 13.30 1.48 -22.18
CA TYR A 387 11.94 1.53 -21.64
C TYR A 387 10.92 1.99 -22.68
N SER A 388 9.74 1.37 -22.64
CA SER A 388 8.60 1.72 -23.49
C SER A 388 7.26 1.50 -22.77
N LEU A 389 6.25 2.28 -23.15
CA LEU A 389 4.86 2.05 -22.73
C LEU A 389 4.25 0.84 -23.42
N ARG A 390 4.80 0.44 -24.58
CA ARG A 390 4.30 -0.68 -25.37
C ARG A 390 5.24 -1.87 -25.25
N PRO A 391 4.72 -3.11 -25.20
CA PRO A 391 5.56 -4.28 -25.36
C PRO A 391 6.24 -4.25 -26.74
N ALA A 392 7.38 -4.93 -26.86
CA ALA A 392 7.99 -5.18 -28.15
C ALA A 392 6.93 -5.84 -29.07
N ALA A 393 6.84 -5.40 -30.33
CA ALA A 393 6.01 -6.09 -31.31
C ALA A 393 6.48 -7.54 -31.35
N LEU A 394 5.55 -8.49 -31.19
CA LEU A 394 5.83 -9.90 -31.44
C LEU A 394 6.23 -9.98 -32.92
N ALA A 395 7.51 -10.28 -33.16
CA ALA A 395 8.06 -10.47 -34.49
C ALA A 395 7.52 -11.76 -35.12
#